data_AF-A0A526YM45-F1
#
_entry.id   AF-A0A526YM45-F1
#
_cell.length_a   1.000
_cell.length_b   1.000
_cell.length_c   1.000
_cell.angle_alpha   90.00
_cell.angle_beta   90.00
_cell.angle_gamma   90.00
#
_symmetry.space_group_name_H-M   'P 1'
#
loop_
_entity.id
_entity.type
_entity.pdbx_description
1 polymer ?
#
loop_
_entity_poly.entity_id
_entity_poly.type
_entity_poly.pdbx_seq_one_letter_code
_entity_poly.pdbx_strand_id
1 'polypeptide(L)'
;MSATITHMRREIEEIPEATARLLDGSAAVLTEAGRGIRERDPNFVVTVARGSSDHAATFMKYAVELTAGLAVASVGPSIASIYGA
;
A
#
# COMPACT_ATOMS: atom_id res chain seq x y z
N MET A 1 -7.58 -28.70 -27.57
CA MET A 1 -8.38 -28.22 -26.41
C MET A 1 -7.80 -26.88 -26.00
N SER A 2 -8.53 -25.77 -26.17
CA SER A 2 -8.09 -24.49 -25.61
C SER A 2 -8.23 -24.57 -24.10
N ALA A 3 -7.13 -24.43 -23.36
CA ALA A 3 -7.17 -24.45 -21.90
C ALA A 3 -7.86 -23.17 -21.41
N THR A 4 -8.99 -23.32 -20.71
CA THR A 4 -9.70 -22.20 -20.10
C THR A 4 -8.76 -21.46 -19.13
N ILE A 5 -8.52 -20.18 -19.38
CA ILE A 5 -7.72 -19.32 -18.50
C ILE A 5 -8.51 -19.11 -17.19
N THR A 6 -7.85 -19.33 -16.04
CA THR A 6 -8.46 -19.07 -14.74
C THR A 6 -8.58 -17.57 -14.49
N HIS A 7 -9.52 -17.15 -13.65
CA HIS A 7 -9.65 -15.75 -13.24
C HIS A 7 -8.35 -15.20 -12.63
N MET A 8 -7.70 -15.99 -11.75
CA MET A 8 -6.42 -15.62 -11.14
C MET A 8 -5.33 -15.34 -12.19
N ARG A 9 -5.23 -16.17 -13.23
CA ARG A 9 -4.22 -15.96 -14.28
C ARG A 9 -4.51 -14.68 -15.06
N ARG A 10 -5.77 -14.45 -15.43
CA ARG A 10 -6.18 -13.21 -16.10
C ARG A 10 -5.85 -11.97 -15.27
N GLU A 11 -6.16 -11.99 -13.98
CA GLU A 11 -5.88 -10.89 -13.05
C GLU A 11 -4.36 -10.64 -12.89
N ILE A 12 -3.53 -11.69 -12.88
CA ILE A 12 -2.07 -11.55 -12.86
C ILE A 12 -1.55 -10.93 -14.16
N GLU A 13 -2.07 -11.36 -15.31
CA GLU A 13 -1.70 -10.84 -16.63
C GLU A 13 -2.08 -9.35 -16.78
N GLU A 14 -3.04 -8.83 -16.00
CA GLU A 14 -3.44 -7.41 -15.98
C GLU A 14 -2.51 -6.50 -15.15
N ILE A 15 -1.61 -7.05 -14.32
CA ILE A 15 -0.75 -6.27 -13.39
C ILE A 15 0.08 -5.20 -14.12
N PRO A 16 0.75 -5.47 -15.27
CA PRO A 16 1.56 -4.46 -15.94
C PRO A 16 0.74 -3.24 -16.37
N GLU A 17 -0.44 -3.46 -16.95
CA GLU A 17 -1.32 -2.38 -17.39
C GLU A 17 -1.92 -1.61 -16.21
N ALA A 18 -2.31 -2.31 -15.13
CA ALA A 18 -2.78 -1.67 -13.91
C ALA A 18 -1.70 -0.79 -13.27
N THR A 19 -0.45 -1.26 -13.28
CA THR A 19 0.71 -0.52 -12.77
C THR A 19 0.98 0.72 -13.62
N ALA A 20 0.96 0.59 -14.95
CA ALA A 20 1.13 1.72 -15.86
C ALA A 20 0.06 2.79 -15.62
N ARG A 21 -1.23 2.39 -15.56
CA ARG A 21 -2.33 3.31 -15.25
C ARG A 21 -2.14 4.06 -13.93
N LEU A 22 -1.67 3.37 -12.89
CA LEU A 22 -1.38 4.00 -11.60
C LEU A 22 -0.28 5.05 -11.74
N LEU A 23 0.86 4.69 -12.36
CA LEU A 23 2.01 5.56 -12.50
C LEU A 23 1.73 6.78 -13.38
N ASP A 24 1.05 6.57 -14.51
CA ASP A 24 0.72 7.63 -15.46
C ASP A 24 -0.37 8.58 -14.93
N GLY A 25 -1.32 8.05 -14.15
CA GLY A 25 -2.50 8.79 -13.70
C GLY A 25 -2.38 9.46 -12.33
N SER A 26 -1.43 9.03 -11.48
CA SER A 26 -1.46 9.39 -10.05
C SER A 26 -0.40 10.39 -9.62
N ALA A 27 0.43 10.91 -10.53
CA ALA A 27 1.53 11.80 -10.18
C ALA A 27 1.08 13.00 -9.33
N ALA A 28 0.04 13.72 -9.76
CA ALA A 28 -0.44 14.90 -9.05
C ALA A 28 -0.93 14.59 -7.62
N VAL A 29 -1.74 13.53 -7.45
CA VAL A 29 -2.28 13.16 -6.13
C VAL A 29 -1.20 12.62 -5.19
N LEU A 30 -0.22 11.87 -5.72
CA LEU A 30 0.89 11.34 -4.93
C LEU A 30 1.86 12.45 -4.51
N THR A 31 2.14 13.42 -5.40
CA THR A 31 2.93 14.61 -5.04
C THR A 31 2.26 15.41 -3.92
N GLU A 32 0.95 15.63 -4.02
CA GLU A 32 0.20 16.36 -3.01
C GLU A 32 0.16 15.61 -1.67
N ALA A 33 -0.07 14.30 -1.68
CA ALA A 33 0.01 13.48 -0.47
C ALA A 33 1.40 13.54 0.17
N GLY A 34 2.47 13.45 -0.63
CA GLY A 34 3.85 13.58 -0.15
C GLY A 34 4.15 14.94 0.46
N ARG A 35 3.61 16.03 -0.12
CA ARG A 35 3.70 17.39 0.44
C ARG A 35 3.02 17.46 1.81
N GLY A 36 1.78 16.96 1.91
CA GLY A 36 1.03 16.95 3.16
C GLY A 36 1.72 16.14 4.26
N ILE A 37 2.31 15.00 3.94
CA ILE A 37 3.10 14.19 4.88
C ILE A 37 4.33 14.98 5.36
N ARG A 38 5.06 15.63 4.44
CA ARG A 38 6.25 16.43 4.80
C ARG A 38 5.90 17.61 5.70
N GLU A 39 4.84 18.33 5.39
CA GLU A 39 4.37 19.47 6.19
C GLU A 39 3.91 19.07 7.59
N ARG A 40 3.40 17.84 7.74
CA ARG A 40 2.99 17.31 9.04
C ARG A 40 4.17 16.94 9.94
N ASP A 41 5.35 16.73 9.35
CA ASP A 41 6.60 16.32 9.99
C ASP A 41 6.42 15.18 11.01
N PRO A 42 5.98 13.99 10.57
CA PRO A 42 5.66 12.90 11.48
C PRO A 42 6.92 12.25 12.04
N ASN A 43 6.88 11.90 13.32
CA ASN A 43 7.95 11.12 13.97
C ASN A 43 7.96 9.63 13.54
N PHE A 44 6.83 9.11 13.07
CA PHE A 44 6.64 7.73 12.62
C PHE A 44 5.39 7.60 11.76
N VAL A 45 5.25 6.47 11.07
CA VAL A 45 4.08 6.10 10.26
C VAL A 45 3.39 4.89 10.86
N VAL A 46 2.06 4.85 10.77
CA VAL A 46 1.26 3.67 11.15
C VAL A 46 0.48 3.19 9.94
N THR A 47 0.54 1.90 9.65
CA THR A 47 -0.30 1.24 8.66
C THR A 47 -1.42 0.45 9.35
N VAL A 48 -2.59 0.40 8.70
CA VAL A 48 -3.76 -0.34 9.18
C VAL A 48 -4.29 -1.20 8.03
N ALA A 49 -4.07 -2.51 8.09
CA ALA A 49 -4.38 -3.43 7.00
C ALA A 49 -4.69 -4.86 7.49
N ARG A 50 -5.21 -5.71 6.61
CA ARG A 50 -5.42 -7.16 6.88
C ARG A 50 -5.21 -7.99 5.61
N GLY A 51 -4.79 -9.24 5.76
CA GLY A 51 -4.63 -10.16 4.63
C GLY A 51 -3.58 -9.69 3.64
N SER A 52 -3.86 -9.81 2.32
CA SER A 52 -2.92 -9.40 1.27
C SER A 52 -2.51 -7.92 1.34
N SER A 53 -3.39 -7.04 1.81
CA SER A 53 -3.04 -5.63 2.03
C SER A 53 -2.01 -5.45 3.15
N ASP A 54 -2.00 -6.31 4.17
CA ASP A 54 -1.02 -6.26 5.25
C ASP A 54 0.36 -6.77 4.80
N HIS A 55 0.39 -7.71 3.85
CA HIS A 55 1.63 -8.05 3.14
C HIS A 55 2.20 -6.85 2.37
N ALA A 56 1.35 -6.09 1.69
CA ALA A 56 1.77 -4.85 1.02
C ALA A 56 2.23 -3.77 2.02
N ALA A 57 1.55 -3.63 3.16
CA ALA A 57 1.97 -2.74 4.24
C ALA A 57 3.34 -3.13 4.83
N THR A 58 3.62 -4.43 4.92
CA THR A 58 4.93 -4.94 5.34
C THR A 58 6.03 -4.54 4.36
N PHE A 59 5.79 -4.65 3.05
CA PHE A 59 6.73 -4.12 2.04
C PHE A 59 6.92 -2.60 2.21
N MET A 60 5.82 -1.85 2.39
CA MET A 60 5.85 -0.40 2.58
C MET A 60 6.67 0.01 3.81
N LYS A 61 6.62 -0.75 4.91
CA LYS A 61 7.46 -0.53 6.09
C LYS A 61 8.93 -0.42 5.72
N TYR A 62 9.46 -1.41 4.99
CA TYR A 62 10.86 -1.40 4.56
C TYR A 62 11.15 -0.25 3.62
N ALA A 63 10.27 0.02 2.65
CA ALA A 63 10.47 1.12 1.71
C ALA A 63 10.58 2.47 2.44
N VAL A 64 9.69 2.75 3.39
CA VAL A 64 9.67 4.00 4.16
C VAL A 64 10.85 4.08 5.12
N GLU A 65 11.14 3.02 5.88
CA GLU A 65 12.26 3.02 6.83
C GLU A 65 13.61 3.23 6.12
N LEU A 66 13.80 2.62 4.95
CA LEU A 66 15.04 2.74 4.17
C LEU A 66 15.18 4.09 3.46
N THR A 67 14.10 4.66 2.96
CA THR A 67 14.18 5.85 2.08
C THR A 67 13.87 7.16 2.78
N ALA A 68 13.04 7.13 3.84
CA ALA A 68 12.62 8.30 4.59
C ALA A 68 13.14 8.31 6.04
N GLY A 69 13.71 7.19 6.53
CA GLY A 69 14.24 7.10 7.89
C GLY A 69 13.19 7.14 9.00
N LEU A 70 11.91 6.99 8.63
CA LEU A 70 10.78 7.01 9.57
C LEU A 70 10.42 5.59 10.00
N ALA A 71 10.33 5.36 11.31
CA ALA A 71 9.83 4.10 11.85
C ALA A 71 8.39 3.84 11.40
N VAL A 72 8.06 2.58 11.08
CA VAL A 72 6.70 2.18 10.67
C VAL A 72 6.17 1.05 11.56
N ALA A 73 5.00 1.28 12.15
CA ALA A 73 4.25 0.27 12.90
C ALA A 73 3.05 -0.24 12.09
N SER A 74 2.75 -1.54 12.14
CA SER A 74 1.51 -2.10 11.61
C SER A 74 0.53 -2.37 12.75
N VAL A 75 -0.71 -1.91 12.61
CA VAL A 75 -1.78 -2.07 13.59
C VAL A 75 -2.95 -2.81 12.94
N GLY A 76 -3.36 -3.91 13.55
CA GLY A 76 -4.51 -4.69 13.11
C GLY A 76 -5.82 -3.89 13.25
N PRO A 77 -6.70 -3.85 12.23
CA PRO A 77 -7.98 -3.15 12.29
C PRO A 77 -8.90 -3.62 13.44
N SER A 78 -8.68 -4.83 13.96
CA SER A 78 -9.44 -5.40 15.09
C SER A 78 -9.24 -4.66 16.41
N ILE A 79 -8.11 -3.96 16.60
CA ILE A 79 -7.85 -3.16 17.81
C ILE A 79 -8.96 -2.12 18.01
N ALA A 80 -9.22 -1.31 16.98
CA ALA A 80 -10.30 -0.34 17.03
C ALA A 80 -11.68 -0.99 16.93
N SER A 81 -11.87 -1.97 16.03
CA SER A 81 -13.21 -2.45 15.67
C SER A 81 -13.81 -3.50 16.61
N ILE A 82 -13.00 -4.34 17.26
CA ILE A 82 -13.46 -5.38 18.19
C ILE A 82 -13.27 -4.95 19.63
N TYR A 83 -12.13 -4.34 19.92
CA TYR A 83 -11.75 -4.03 21.30
C TYR A 83 -12.07 -2.58 21.70
N GLY A 84 -12.33 -1.68 20.74
CA GLY A 84 -12.68 -0.29 21.02
C GLY A 84 -11.58 0.50 21.75
N ALA A 85 -10.32 0.07 21.59
CA ALA A 85 -9.15 0.59 22.29
C ALA A 85 -8.24 1.40 21.36
#